data_AF-A0A816BRJ0-F1
#
_entry.id   AF-A0A816BRJ0-F1
#
_cell.length_a   1.000
_cell.length_b   1.000
_cell.length_c   1.000
_cell.angle_alpha   90.00
_cell.angle_beta   90.00
_cell.angle_gamma   90.00
#
_symmetry.space_group_name_H-M   'P 1'
#
loop_
_entity.id
_entity.type
_entity.pdbx_description
1 polymer ?
#
loop_
_entity_poly.entity_id
_entity_poly.type
_entity_poly.pdbx_seq_one_letter_code
_entity_poly.pdbx_strand_id
1 'polypeptide(L)'
;MIHSLFIINGAGDVFMEKHWKTVVGKSICDYFFEAQSKCANSEDVPPVIATPHHYLVNIFRNNLYFVAVLTNEVAPLFVIEFLHRIMDVFEYYFGECTETSLKDNYVVVYELLDEMLDSGLPLATETNILEELIKRPNIILKMTKLITGDDTNFGNTLPSSQLSNIPWRRMGIRYTNNEAYFDLIEEIDAIIDRNGVTVIVAISGEGAKNLSRGMESGITWRTGRIVHRSTNEILIDIIETLDAIIDQRGTIISAEVNGVIDCCIKLSGNPDLTLSFVNPRLLDDVSFHPCVRLKKWESERVLSFIPPDGNFRLISYHIGSQNAISIPIYVKHNIQFREGSSGRFELTVGPKQTMGKTLEAVVIECSMPKSVLNCTLTPTQGKCTFDPVKKILVWDIGKIESKTQAAARLPSLRGNIVLSTGQPLPESNPVLNVRFTLNQIAISGIRVQRVDMHGEKYKPFKGVKSLFKTMGKRGRKPIKSDSNTRLEKSRESARQCRHRKKLRYEYLEELVTDREKAIVQLQQELERLRTICQYLDQNGTNNEIRQELAQWKDDPDVINLMK
;
A
#
# COMPACT_ATOMS: atom_id res chain seq x y z
N MET A 1 -13.04 -16.13 -9.92
CA MET A 1 -11.91 -15.62 -10.71
C MET A 1 -10.67 -16.42 -10.33
N ILE A 2 -10.19 -16.33 -9.09
CA ILE A 2 -9.19 -17.26 -8.53
C ILE A 2 -9.90 -18.54 -8.04
N HIS A 3 -9.42 -19.71 -8.44
CA HIS A 3 -9.98 -21.00 -8.01
C HIS A 3 -9.23 -21.55 -6.80
N SER A 4 -7.91 -21.47 -6.84
CA SER A 4 -7.02 -21.99 -5.81
C SER A 4 -5.81 -21.08 -5.62
N LEU A 5 -5.22 -21.13 -4.44
CA LEU A 5 -3.98 -20.46 -4.08
C LEU A 5 -3.07 -21.50 -3.43
N PHE A 6 -1.86 -21.63 -3.96
CA PHE A 6 -0.80 -22.45 -3.40
C PHE A 6 0.30 -21.55 -2.88
N ILE A 7 0.82 -21.84 -1.69
CA ILE A 7 1.97 -21.14 -1.12
C ILE A 7 3.14 -22.12 -1.06
N ILE A 8 4.22 -21.76 -1.72
CA ILE A 8 5.40 -22.61 -1.95
C ILE A 8 6.59 -21.97 -1.25
N ASN A 9 7.33 -22.78 -0.48
CA ASN A 9 8.54 -22.30 0.19
C ASN A 9 9.74 -22.28 -0.78
N GLY A 10 10.86 -21.70 -0.34
CA GLY A 10 12.10 -21.67 -1.13
C GLY A 10 12.76 -23.04 -1.35
N ALA A 11 12.26 -24.12 -0.74
CA ALA A 11 12.69 -25.49 -1.00
C ALA A 11 11.87 -26.18 -2.13
N GLY A 12 10.81 -25.52 -2.62
CA GLY A 12 9.91 -26.09 -3.62
C GLY A 12 8.73 -26.89 -3.04
N ASP A 13 8.51 -26.84 -1.73
CA ASP A 13 7.39 -27.54 -1.09
C ASP A 13 6.14 -26.66 -1.04
N VAL A 14 5.03 -27.18 -1.55
CA VAL A 14 3.69 -26.63 -1.33
C VAL A 14 3.26 -26.92 0.11
N PHE A 15 3.50 -25.98 1.02
CA PHE A 15 3.19 -26.17 2.44
C PHE A 15 1.79 -25.68 2.84
N MET A 16 1.15 -24.86 2.00
CA MET A 16 -0.23 -24.41 2.18
C MET A 16 -0.98 -24.35 0.85
N GLU A 17 -2.26 -24.71 0.89
CA GLU A 17 -3.17 -24.62 -0.24
C GLU A 17 -4.56 -24.21 0.20
N LYS A 18 -5.22 -23.37 -0.60
CA LYS A 18 -6.60 -22.95 -0.36
C LYS A 18 -7.37 -23.04 -1.67
N HIS A 19 -8.54 -23.66 -1.60
CA HIS A 19 -9.47 -23.76 -2.73
C HIS A 19 -10.77 -23.06 -2.36
N TRP A 20 -11.26 -22.19 -3.25
CA TRP A 20 -12.52 -21.45 -3.06
C TRP A 20 -13.64 -21.90 -3.99
N LYS A 21 -13.31 -22.66 -5.03
CA LYS A 21 -14.27 -23.25 -5.96
C LYS A 21 -14.05 -24.76 -6.02
N THR A 22 -13.70 -25.28 -7.19
CA THR A 22 -13.35 -26.68 -7.38
C THR A 22 -11.96 -26.96 -6.79
N VAL A 23 -11.81 -28.09 -6.12
CA VAL A 23 -10.51 -28.55 -5.63
C VAL A 23 -9.62 -28.79 -6.85
N VAL A 24 -8.50 -28.08 -6.92
CA VAL A 24 -7.48 -28.27 -7.96
C VAL A 24 -6.36 -29.10 -7.34
N GLY A 25 -5.99 -30.19 -8.00
CA GLY A 25 -4.91 -31.06 -7.52
C GLY A 25 -3.55 -30.36 -7.55
N LYS A 26 -2.67 -30.71 -6.59
CA LYS A 26 -1.32 -30.16 -6.48
C LYS A 26 -0.45 -30.35 -7.73
N SER A 27 -0.76 -31.34 -8.58
CA SER A 27 -0.07 -31.57 -9.85
C SER A 27 -0.14 -30.38 -10.80
N ILE A 28 -1.07 -29.44 -10.61
CA ILE A 28 -1.06 -28.20 -11.39
C ILE A 28 0.21 -27.37 -11.13
N CYS A 29 0.82 -27.49 -9.94
CA CYS A 29 2.07 -26.82 -9.62
C CYS A 29 3.27 -27.41 -10.37
N ASP A 30 3.16 -28.59 -10.99
CA ASP A 30 4.24 -29.18 -11.78
C ASP A 30 4.63 -28.28 -12.96
N TYR A 31 3.64 -27.61 -13.58
CA TYR A 31 3.88 -26.59 -14.61
C TYR A 31 4.65 -25.38 -14.08
N PHE A 32 4.38 -24.99 -12.83
CA PHE A 32 5.12 -23.92 -12.15
C PHE A 32 6.55 -24.36 -11.86
N PHE A 33 6.76 -25.57 -11.33
CA PHE A 33 8.10 -26.09 -11.06
C PHE A 33 8.92 -26.30 -12.33
N GLU A 34 8.29 -26.70 -13.43
CA GLU A 34 8.95 -26.77 -14.73
C GLU A 34 9.43 -25.38 -15.19
N ALA A 35 8.59 -24.34 -15.07
CA ALA A 35 8.99 -22.97 -15.40
C ALA A 35 10.11 -22.47 -14.47
N GLN A 36 10.02 -22.77 -13.18
CA GLN A 36 11.05 -22.42 -12.20
C GLN A 36 12.40 -23.08 -12.52
N SER A 37 12.40 -24.35 -12.95
CA SER A 37 13.63 -25.09 -13.28
C SER A 37 14.40 -24.52 -14.48
N LYS A 38 13.72 -23.75 -15.34
CA LYS A 38 14.31 -23.09 -16.52
C LYS A 38 14.98 -21.75 -16.18
N CYS A 39 14.79 -21.24 -14.95
CA CYS A 39 15.25 -19.93 -14.52
C CYS A 39 16.50 -20.04 -13.64
N ALA A 40 17.45 -19.10 -13.79
CA ALA A 40 18.66 -19.08 -12.97
C ALA A 40 18.41 -18.50 -11.56
N ASN A 41 17.52 -17.51 -11.45
CA ASN A 41 17.09 -16.92 -10.18
C ASN A 41 15.59 -17.12 -9.96
N SER A 42 15.18 -17.13 -8.69
CA SER A 42 13.76 -17.23 -8.30
C SER A 42 12.91 -16.03 -8.74
N GLU A 43 13.51 -14.87 -8.94
CA GLU A 43 12.82 -13.66 -9.40
C GLU A 43 12.56 -13.68 -10.92
N ASP A 44 13.23 -14.56 -11.67
CA ASP A 44 13.14 -14.62 -13.14
C ASP A 44 11.98 -15.51 -13.62
N VAL A 45 11.25 -16.17 -12.71
CA VAL A 45 10.12 -17.03 -13.06
C VAL A 45 9.02 -16.17 -13.69
N PRO A 46 8.50 -16.54 -14.89
CA PRO A 46 7.43 -15.79 -15.51
C PRO A 46 6.22 -15.64 -14.58
N PRO A 47 5.67 -14.43 -14.36
CA PRO A 47 4.58 -14.19 -13.42
C PRO A 47 3.26 -14.84 -13.86
N VAL A 48 3.12 -15.14 -15.16
CA VAL A 48 1.96 -15.82 -15.72
C VAL A 48 2.43 -17.05 -16.50
N ILE A 49 1.89 -18.22 -16.16
CA ILE A 49 2.21 -19.50 -16.80
C ILE A 49 0.91 -20.09 -17.33
N ALA A 50 0.83 -20.26 -18.64
CA ALA A 50 -0.31 -20.90 -19.28
C ALA A 50 -0.18 -22.42 -19.18
N THR A 51 -1.28 -23.09 -18.83
CA THR A 51 -1.41 -24.55 -18.83
C THR A 51 -2.60 -24.94 -19.72
N PRO A 52 -2.78 -26.23 -20.09
CA PRO A 52 -3.83 -26.63 -21.04
C PRO A 52 -5.27 -26.23 -20.65
N HIS A 53 -5.56 -26.13 -19.36
CA HIS A 53 -6.91 -25.88 -18.85
C HIS A 53 -6.99 -24.78 -17.77
N HIS A 54 -5.84 -24.23 -17.37
CA HIS A 54 -5.75 -23.23 -16.30
C HIS A 54 -4.66 -22.21 -16.62
N TYR A 55 -4.72 -21.06 -15.96
CA TYR A 55 -3.65 -20.09 -15.89
C TYR A 55 -3.10 -20.05 -14.48
N LEU A 56 -1.78 -20.01 -14.35
CA LEU A 56 -1.10 -19.82 -13.07
C LEU A 56 -0.55 -18.41 -13.03
N VAL A 57 -0.91 -17.64 -12.01
CA VAL A 57 -0.35 -16.32 -11.75
C VAL A 57 0.44 -16.40 -10.46
N ASN A 58 1.69 -15.98 -10.48
CA ASN A 58 2.57 -16.07 -9.33
C ASN A 58 3.32 -14.78 -9.01
N ILE A 59 3.64 -14.62 -7.74
CA ILE A 59 4.55 -13.60 -7.23
C ILE A 59 5.59 -14.25 -6.32
N PHE A 60 6.78 -13.64 -6.23
CA PHE A 60 7.86 -14.06 -5.34
C PHE A 60 8.24 -12.93 -4.39
N ARG A 61 8.10 -13.14 -3.07
CA ARG A 61 8.53 -12.19 -2.04
C ARG A 61 8.83 -12.94 -0.74
N ASN A 62 9.79 -12.46 0.03
CA ASN A 62 10.25 -13.08 1.29
C ASN A 62 10.61 -14.58 1.16
N ASN A 63 11.15 -14.99 0.01
CA ASN A 63 11.49 -16.39 -0.29
C ASN A 63 10.28 -17.35 -0.30
N LEU A 64 9.09 -16.82 -0.59
CA LEU A 64 7.85 -17.56 -0.77
C LEU A 64 7.27 -17.24 -2.15
N TYR A 65 6.73 -18.26 -2.81
CA TYR A 65 5.86 -18.06 -3.96
C TYR A 65 4.40 -18.16 -3.56
N PHE A 66 3.61 -17.24 -4.04
CA PHE A 66 2.16 -17.32 -4.01
C PHE A 66 1.69 -17.59 -5.42
N VAL A 67 1.05 -18.74 -5.66
CA VAL A 67 0.62 -19.19 -6.98
C VAL A 67 -0.90 -19.31 -7.00
N ALA A 68 -1.56 -18.35 -7.64
CA ALA A 68 -2.99 -18.38 -7.89
C ALA A 68 -3.31 -19.17 -9.17
N VAL A 69 -4.34 -20.00 -9.11
CA VAL A 69 -4.86 -20.77 -10.25
C VAL A 69 -6.16 -20.17 -10.73
N LEU A 70 -6.26 -19.91 -12.02
CA LEU A 70 -7.45 -19.39 -12.70
C LEU A 70 -7.90 -20.38 -13.78
N THR A 71 -9.20 -20.50 -14.03
CA THR A 71 -9.75 -21.28 -15.16
C THR A 71 -10.23 -20.41 -16.31
N ASN A 72 -10.41 -19.11 -16.04
CA ASN A 72 -10.91 -18.14 -16.99
C ASN A 72 -9.84 -17.07 -17.19
N GLU A 73 -9.85 -16.45 -18.36
CA GLU A 73 -9.01 -15.30 -18.64
C GLU A 73 -9.46 -14.10 -17.80
N VAL A 74 -8.49 -13.50 -17.12
CA VAL A 74 -8.65 -12.37 -16.19
C VAL A 74 -7.40 -11.53 -16.34
N ALA A 75 -7.51 -10.21 -16.26
CA ALA A 75 -6.37 -9.30 -16.22
C ALA A 75 -5.32 -9.79 -15.19
N PRO A 76 -4.14 -10.27 -15.62
CA PRO A 76 -3.19 -10.91 -14.70
C PRO A 76 -2.68 -9.94 -13.63
N LEU A 77 -2.58 -8.65 -13.96
CA LEU A 77 -2.15 -7.60 -13.05
C LEU A 77 -3.06 -7.47 -11.83
N PHE A 78 -4.38 -7.62 -12.01
CA PHE A 78 -5.35 -7.61 -10.90
C PHE A 78 -5.05 -8.74 -9.90
N VAL A 79 -4.74 -9.93 -10.41
CA VAL A 79 -4.41 -11.10 -9.59
C VAL A 79 -3.05 -10.91 -8.91
N ILE A 80 -2.06 -10.37 -9.62
CA ILE A 80 -0.72 -10.06 -9.07
C ILE A 80 -0.83 -9.08 -7.90
N GLU A 81 -1.55 -7.96 -8.07
CA GLU A 81 -1.75 -6.97 -7.01
C GLU A 81 -2.48 -7.57 -5.82
N PHE A 82 -3.52 -8.37 -6.07
CA PHE A 82 -4.23 -9.06 -4.99
C PHE A 82 -3.33 -10.03 -4.21
N LEU A 83 -2.43 -10.75 -4.89
CA LEU A 83 -1.45 -11.60 -4.22
C LEU A 83 -0.47 -10.79 -3.36
N HIS A 84 0.00 -9.64 -3.85
CA HIS A 84 0.82 -8.72 -3.06
C HIS A 84 0.06 -8.21 -1.83
N ARG A 85 -1.23 -7.90 -1.99
CA ARG A 85 -2.10 -7.48 -0.90
C ARG A 85 -2.27 -8.55 0.17
N ILE A 86 -2.43 -9.83 -0.21
CA ILE A 86 -2.44 -10.95 0.75
C ILE A 86 -1.16 -10.97 1.59
N MET A 87 0.00 -10.80 0.95
CA MET A 87 1.27 -10.77 1.67
C MET A 87 1.38 -9.59 2.62
N ASP A 88 0.95 -8.39 2.21
CA ASP A 88 0.95 -7.22 3.08
C ASP A 88 0.01 -7.40 4.29
N VAL A 89 -1.16 -8.01 4.10
CA VAL A 89 -2.06 -8.38 5.21
C VAL A 89 -1.37 -9.36 6.16
N PHE A 90 -0.68 -10.37 5.64
CA PHE A 90 0.06 -11.32 6.49
C PHE A 90 1.21 -10.65 7.24
N GLU A 91 1.99 -9.78 6.60
CA GLU A 91 3.02 -8.99 7.28
C GLU A 91 2.42 -8.09 8.37
N TYR A 92 1.24 -7.51 8.14
CA TYR A 92 0.57 -6.67 9.13
C TYR A 92 0.04 -7.47 10.35
N TYR A 93 -0.50 -8.66 10.11
CA TYR A 93 -1.04 -9.54 11.15
C TYR A 93 0.03 -10.22 12.00
N PHE A 94 1.08 -10.69 11.34
CA PHE A 94 2.09 -11.55 11.95
C PHE A 94 3.42 -10.81 12.20
N GLY A 95 3.55 -9.57 11.73
CA GLY A 95 4.77 -8.77 11.78
C GLY A 95 5.77 -9.10 10.65
N GLU A 96 5.76 -10.35 10.20
CA GLU A 96 6.53 -10.85 9.06
C GLU A 96 5.75 -11.93 8.30
N CYS A 97 5.94 -12.02 6.98
CA CYS A 97 5.37 -13.08 6.16
C CYS A 97 6.46 -14.08 5.78
N THR A 98 6.64 -15.11 6.61
CA THR A 98 7.61 -16.20 6.44
C THR A 98 6.90 -17.55 6.53
N GLU A 99 7.53 -18.63 6.07
CA GLU A 99 6.97 -19.99 6.20
C GLU A 99 6.61 -20.31 7.66
N THR A 100 7.48 -19.93 8.60
CA THR A 100 7.27 -20.16 10.03
C THR A 100 6.10 -19.33 10.57
N SER A 101 6.02 -18.04 10.24
CA SER A 101 4.93 -17.19 10.75
C SER A 101 3.56 -17.63 10.23
N LEU A 102 3.48 -18.09 8.97
CA LEU A 102 2.25 -18.63 8.39
C LEU A 102 1.88 -20.00 8.98
N LYS A 103 2.85 -20.90 9.19
CA LYS A 103 2.61 -22.21 9.83
C LYS A 103 2.22 -22.09 11.30
N ASP A 104 2.79 -21.12 12.02
CA ASP A 104 2.47 -20.81 13.41
C ASP A 104 1.02 -20.32 13.58
N ASN A 105 0.51 -19.62 12.57
CA ASN A 105 -0.78 -18.97 12.59
C ASN A 105 -1.75 -19.53 11.53
N TYR A 106 -1.58 -20.81 11.14
CA TYR A 106 -2.38 -21.48 10.10
C TYR A 106 -3.88 -21.14 10.19
N VAL A 107 -4.48 -21.20 11.38
CA VAL A 107 -5.93 -20.97 11.53
C VAL A 107 -6.31 -19.57 11.08
N VAL A 108 -5.59 -18.57 11.59
CA VAL A 108 -5.79 -17.15 11.25
C VAL A 108 -5.52 -16.91 9.76
N VAL A 109 -4.51 -17.56 9.18
CA VAL A 109 -4.22 -17.43 7.74
C VAL A 109 -5.39 -17.91 6.88
N TYR A 110 -5.98 -19.08 7.19
CA TYR A 110 -7.13 -19.58 6.42
C TYR A 110 -8.39 -18.75 6.65
N GLU A 111 -8.60 -18.26 7.86
CA GLU A 111 -9.68 -17.32 8.17
C GLU A 111 -9.51 -16.03 7.35
N LEU A 112 -8.30 -15.46 7.31
CA LEU A 112 -8.02 -14.25 6.53
C LEU A 112 -8.25 -14.49 5.04
N LEU A 113 -7.77 -15.62 4.49
CA LEU A 113 -8.00 -15.98 3.10
C LEU A 113 -9.48 -16.22 2.76
N ASP A 114 -10.28 -16.72 3.70
CA ASP A 114 -11.74 -16.88 3.54
C ASP A 114 -12.49 -15.54 3.58
N GLU A 115 -12.03 -14.59 4.39
CA GLU A 115 -12.64 -13.25 4.47
C GLU A 115 -12.17 -12.33 3.33
N MET A 116 -10.92 -12.47 2.89
CA MET A 116 -10.36 -11.68 1.80
C MET A 116 -10.89 -12.08 0.43
N LEU A 117 -11.27 -13.35 0.24
CA LEU A 117 -11.71 -13.88 -1.04
C LEU A 117 -12.98 -14.73 -0.86
N ASP A 118 -14.10 -14.32 -1.45
CA ASP A 118 -15.33 -15.10 -1.47
C ASP A 118 -15.57 -15.70 -2.86
N SER A 119 -15.76 -17.02 -2.92
CA SER A 119 -16.02 -17.76 -4.17
C SER A 119 -15.04 -17.44 -5.32
N GLY A 120 -13.81 -17.07 -4.97
CA GLY A 120 -12.78 -16.73 -5.93
C GLY A 120 -12.72 -15.27 -6.36
N LEU A 121 -13.42 -14.35 -5.68
CA LEU A 121 -13.41 -12.90 -5.93
C LEU A 121 -12.91 -12.15 -4.68
N PRO A 122 -11.96 -11.22 -4.80
CA PRO A 122 -11.55 -10.35 -3.71
C PRO A 122 -12.73 -9.54 -3.16
N LEU A 123 -12.90 -9.53 -1.84
CA LEU A 123 -13.99 -8.83 -1.15
C LEU A 123 -13.45 -7.80 -0.15
N ALA A 124 -12.91 -8.26 0.99
CA ALA A 124 -12.42 -7.40 2.06
C ALA A 124 -10.91 -7.56 2.24
N THR A 125 -10.13 -6.69 1.60
CA THR A 125 -8.66 -6.74 1.65
C THR A 125 -8.03 -5.76 2.64
N GLU A 126 -8.86 -4.94 3.28
CA GLU A 126 -8.43 -3.90 4.20
C GLU A 126 -8.19 -4.47 5.61
N THR A 127 -6.99 -4.27 6.13
CA THR A 127 -6.54 -4.87 7.41
C THR A 127 -7.39 -4.43 8.61
N ASN A 128 -7.90 -3.20 8.61
CA ASN A 128 -8.75 -2.67 9.68
C ASN A 128 -10.08 -3.44 9.80
N ILE A 129 -10.63 -3.96 8.69
CA ILE A 129 -11.87 -4.74 8.66
C ILE A 129 -11.59 -6.18 9.08
N LEU A 130 -10.51 -6.75 8.54
CA LEU A 130 -10.10 -8.11 8.85
C LEU A 130 -9.87 -8.27 10.36
N GLU A 131 -9.35 -7.26 11.06
CA GLU A 131 -8.99 -7.37 12.50
C GLU A 131 -10.16 -7.45 13.46
N GLU A 132 -11.29 -6.93 12.99
CA GLU A 132 -12.56 -7.00 13.69
C GLU A 132 -13.17 -8.40 13.61
N LEU A 133 -13.05 -9.03 12.44
CA LEU A 133 -13.57 -10.37 12.17
C LEU A 133 -12.62 -11.44 12.73
N ILE A 134 -11.33 -11.21 12.59
CA ILE A 134 -10.25 -12.13 12.91
C ILE A 134 -9.23 -11.38 13.74
N LYS A 135 -9.27 -11.57 15.06
CA LYS A 135 -8.37 -10.88 15.99
C LYS A 135 -6.92 -11.28 15.75
N ARG A 136 -6.01 -10.29 15.81
CA ARG A 136 -4.57 -10.56 15.74
C ARG A 136 -4.13 -11.52 16.85
N PRO A 137 -3.32 -12.53 16.54
CA PRO A 137 -2.69 -13.34 17.56
C PRO A 137 -1.46 -12.60 18.11
N ASN A 138 -1.54 -11.81 19.21
CA ASN A 138 -0.40 -11.69 20.16
C ASN A 138 -0.56 -10.99 21.56
N ILE A 139 0.28 -11.50 22.48
CA ILE A 139 0.64 -11.20 23.90
C ILE A 139 -0.45 -11.28 24.98
N ILE A 140 -1.54 -10.51 24.92
CA ILE A 140 -2.50 -10.42 26.05
C ILE A 140 -3.20 -11.77 26.32
N LEU A 141 -3.44 -12.53 25.25
CA LEU A 141 -3.98 -13.89 25.29
C LEU A 141 -3.09 -14.91 26.01
N LYS A 142 -1.76 -14.68 26.11
CA LYS A 142 -0.87 -15.55 26.88
C LYS A 142 -0.95 -15.26 28.39
N MET A 143 -1.21 -14.01 28.78
CA MET A 143 -1.40 -13.64 30.19
C MET A 143 -2.82 -13.93 30.68
N THR A 144 -3.86 -13.77 29.86
CA THR A 144 -5.25 -14.09 30.27
C THR A 144 -5.48 -15.60 30.37
N LYS A 145 -4.85 -16.42 29.52
CA LYS A 145 -4.90 -17.90 29.63
C LYS A 145 -4.30 -18.45 30.93
N LEU A 146 -3.40 -17.71 31.58
CA LEU A 146 -2.85 -18.05 32.89
C LEU A 146 -3.78 -17.67 34.06
N ILE A 147 -4.75 -16.78 33.84
CA ILE A 147 -5.53 -16.16 34.92
C ILE A 147 -7.02 -16.58 34.88
N THR A 148 -7.59 -16.95 33.73
CA THR A 148 -9.05 -17.20 33.62
C THR A 148 -9.47 -18.59 33.18
N GLY A 149 -8.56 -19.48 32.75
CA GLY A 149 -8.89 -20.90 32.49
C GLY A 149 -9.91 -21.20 31.39
N ASP A 150 -10.42 -20.20 30.65
CA ASP A 150 -11.41 -20.38 29.59
C ASP A 150 -10.78 -20.55 28.20
N ASP A 151 -11.17 -21.62 27.51
CA ASP A 151 -10.60 -22.10 26.23
C ASP A 151 -11.24 -21.50 24.96
N THR A 152 -12.07 -20.45 25.07
CA THR A 152 -12.82 -19.93 23.91
C THR A 152 -12.24 -18.62 23.37
N ASN A 153 -11.68 -18.68 22.15
CA ASN A 153 -11.18 -17.53 21.39
C ASN A 153 -12.31 -16.65 20.78
N PHE A 154 -13.58 -16.83 21.18
CA PHE A 154 -14.73 -16.15 20.60
C PHE A 154 -15.46 -15.31 21.66
N GLY A 155 -15.94 -14.12 21.30
CA GLY A 155 -16.76 -13.31 22.19
C GLY A 155 -18.20 -13.84 22.26
N ASN A 156 -18.75 -13.99 23.48
CA ASN A 156 -20.10 -14.52 23.75
C ASN A 156 -21.27 -13.60 23.37
N THR A 157 -21.07 -12.61 22.49
CA THR A 157 -22.14 -11.67 22.08
C THR A 157 -22.14 -11.51 20.57
N LEU A 158 -23.29 -11.82 19.95
CA LEU A 158 -23.53 -11.58 18.53
C LEU A 158 -23.55 -10.06 18.28
N PRO A 159 -22.80 -9.56 17.29
CA PRO A 159 -22.74 -8.12 17.03
C PRO A 159 -24.06 -7.62 16.45
N SER A 160 -24.62 -6.58 17.06
CA SER A 160 -25.89 -5.91 16.72
C SER A 160 -25.90 -5.18 15.38
N SER A 161 -24.93 -5.42 14.49
CA SER A 161 -24.81 -4.84 13.15
C SER A 161 -25.58 -5.57 12.05
N GLN A 162 -26.12 -6.77 12.31
CA GLN A 162 -26.85 -7.54 11.29
C GLN A 162 -28.27 -7.04 10.97
N LEU A 163 -28.84 -6.11 11.74
CA LEU A 163 -30.11 -5.45 11.43
C LEU A 163 -29.95 -4.07 10.76
N SER A 164 -28.71 -3.67 10.43
CA SER A 164 -28.46 -2.40 9.76
C SER A 164 -28.43 -2.59 8.23
N ASN A 165 -28.93 -1.62 7.47
CA ASN A 165 -28.74 -1.56 6.00
C ASN A 165 -27.27 -1.29 5.59
N ILE A 166 -26.32 -1.41 6.55
CA ILE A 166 -24.87 -1.22 6.40
C ILE A 166 -24.18 -2.42 7.09
N PRO A 167 -24.36 -3.66 6.59
CA PRO A 167 -23.87 -4.88 7.23
C PRO A 167 -22.34 -4.95 7.40
N TRP A 168 -21.60 -4.05 6.74
CA TRP A 168 -20.14 -3.91 6.76
C TRP A 168 -19.60 -2.99 7.90
N ARG A 169 -20.40 -2.67 8.93
CA ARG A 169 -20.00 -1.70 9.97
C ARG A 169 -20.71 -1.90 11.33
N ARG A 170 -20.00 -1.91 12.47
CA ARG A 170 -20.67 -1.98 13.81
C ARG A 170 -21.49 -0.73 14.15
N MET A 171 -22.56 -0.95 14.91
CA MET A 171 -23.34 0.11 15.56
C MET A 171 -22.58 0.66 16.79
N GLY A 172 -22.60 1.99 16.97
CA GLY A 172 -22.03 2.63 18.17
C GLY A 172 -20.52 2.84 18.17
N ILE A 173 -19.81 2.57 17.07
CA ILE A 173 -18.35 2.72 17.04
C ILE A 173 -17.92 4.19 17.12
N ARG A 174 -16.92 4.44 17.96
CA ARG A 174 -16.16 5.67 18.07
C ARG A 174 -14.69 5.30 17.96
N TYR A 175 -14.04 5.68 16.86
CA TYR A 175 -12.59 5.62 16.76
C TYR A 175 -12.01 7.01 17.06
N THR A 176 -10.75 7.05 17.50
CA THR A 176 -10.03 8.31 17.74
C THR A 176 -9.83 9.10 16.47
N ASN A 177 -9.94 8.46 15.31
CA ASN A 177 -10.17 9.00 13.99
C ASN A 177 -10.61 7.82 13.10
N ASN A 178 -11.43 8.08 12.11
CA ASN A 178 -12.38 7.14 11.55
C ASN A 178 -12.23 7.29 10.05
N GLU A 179 -11.73 6.30 9.31
CA GLU A 179 -11.54 6.36 7.85
C GLU A 179 -11.51 5.03 7.02
N ALA A 180 -11.57 4.98 5.65
CA ALA A 180 -11.97 3.77 4.77
C ALA A 180 -12.25 3.88 3.19
N TYR A 181 -11.28 3.79 2.28
CA TYR A 181 -11.27 4.28 0.85
C TYR A 181 -12.17 3.67 -0.28
N PHE A 182 -12.18 4.26 -1.50
CA PHE A 182 -12.75 3.71 -2.78
C PHE A 182 -11.76 3.83 -3.97
N ASP A 183 -11.50 2.74 -4.71
CA ASP A 183 -10.69 2.76 -5.95
C ASP A 183 -11.55 2.93 -7.22
N LEU A 184 -11.07 3.75 -8.16
CA LEU A 184 -11.57 3.87 -9.54
C LEU A 184 -10.41 3.54 -10.49
N ILE A 185 -10.57 2.49 -11.30
CA ILE A 185 -9.54 2.04 -12.26
C ILE A 185 -10.00 2.45 -13.66
N GLU A 186 -9.21 3.29 -14.31
CA GLU A 186 -9.38 3.66 -15.72
C GLU A 186 -8.19 3.08 -16.51
N GLU A 187 -8.46 2.49 -17.67
CA GLU A 187 -7.46 1.84 -18.52
C GLU A 187 -7.42 2.53 -19.90
N ILE A 188 -6.20 2.76 -20.40
CA ILE A 188 -5.92 3.42 -21.67
C ILE A 188 -5.15 2.47 -22.56
N ASP A 189 -5.78 2.04 -23.66
CA ASP A 189 -5.13 1.28 -24.72
C ASP A 189 -4.68 2.24 -25.84
N ALA A 190 -3.38 2.26 -26.12
CA ALA A 190 -2.79 3.08 -27.19
C ALA A 190 -1.88 2.24 -28.10
N ILE A 191 -2.14 2.28 -29.41
CA ILE A 191 -1.22 1.75 -30.41
C ILE A 191 -0.36 2.90 -30.93
N ILE A 192 0.94 2.82 -30.69
CA ILE A 192 1.93 3.83 -31.11
C ILE A 192 2.73 3.26 -32.28
N ASP A 193 2.86 4.01 -33.36
CA ASP A 193 3.65 3.60 -34.51
C ASP A 193 5.17 3.68 -34.24
N ARG A 194 5.97 3.18 -35.18
CA ARG A 194 7.45 3.19 -35.09
C ARG A 194 8.09 4.58 -35.06
N ASN A 195 7.33 5.64 -35.34
CA ASN A 195 7.78 7.04 -35.28
C ASN A 195 7.32 7.73 -33.99
N GLY A 196 6.66 7.01 -33.08
CA GLY A 196 6.18 7.55 -31.81
C GLY A 196 4.83 8.28 -31.92
N VAL A 197 4.09 8.13 -33.02
CA VAL A 197 2.78 8.77 -33.20
C VAL A 197 1.67 7.81 -32.80
N THR A 198 0.77 8.25 -31.91
CA THR A 198 -0.37 7.46 -31.45
C THR A 198 -1.44 7.34 -32.55
N VAL A 199 -1.75 6.12 -32.96
CA VAL A 199 -2.61 5.84 -34.12
C VAL A 199 -4.08 5.69 -33.68
N ILE A 200 -4.33 5.03 -32.55
CA ILE A 200 -5.67 4.86 -31.96
C ILE A 200 -5.53 4.87 -30.44
N VAL A 201 -6.44 5.56 -29.76
CA VAL A 201 -6.63 5.52 -28.31
C VAL A 201 -8.06 5.07 -28.04
N ALA A 202 -8.23 4.03 -27.24
CA ALA A 202 -9.52 3.61 -26.70
C ALA A 202 -9.47 3.69 -25.17
N ILE A 203 -10.52 4.27 -24.58
CA ILE A 203 -10.69 4.39 -23.13
C ILE A 203 -11.95 3.59 -22.78
N SER A 204 -11.82 2.57 -21.94
CA SER A 204 -12.95 1.87 -21.35
C SER A 204 -12.88 1.95 -19.84
N GLY A 205 -13.94 2.48 -19.22
CA GLY A 205 -14.13 2.48 -17.77
C GLY A 205 -15.25 1.51 -17.38
N GLU A 206 -14.99 0.64 -16.41
CA GLU A 206 -16.02 -0.21 -15.81
C GLU A 206 -16.58 0.48 -14.56
N GLY A 207 -17.67 1.24 -14.73
CA GLY A 207 -18.43 1.76 -13.61
C GLY A 207 -19.22 0.64 -12.95
N ALA A 208 -19.05 0.43 -11.64
CA ALA A 208 -19.95 -0.37 -10.84
C ALA A 208 -21.39 0.13 -11.05
N LYS A 209 -22.19 -0.63 -11.81
CA LYS A 209 -23.65 -0.44 -11.85
C LYS A 209 -24.21 -0.91 -10.51
N ASN A 210 -24.22 -0.01 -9.53
CA ASN A 210 -24.95 -0.23 -8.29
C ASN A 210 -26.45 -0.19 -8.59
N LEU A 211 -27.06 -1.37 -8.67
CA LEU A 211 -28.43 -1.55 -8.20
C LEU A 211 -28.46 -1.25 -6.71
N SER A 212 -29.03 -0.10 -6.37
CA SER A 212 -30.10 0.08 -5.37
C SER A 212 -30.02 1.47 -4.74
N ARG A 213 -31.20 2.08 -4.75
CA ARG A 213 -31.50 3.46 -4.37
C ARG A 213 -31.55 3.54 -2.84
N GLY A 214 -30.66 4.32 -2.23
CA GLY A 214 -30.74 4.73 -0.81
C GLY A 214 -29.40 4.69 -0.06
N MET A 215 -28.52 5.66 -0.31
CA MET A 215 -27.25 5.81 0.40
C MET A 215 -27.01 7.29 0.71
N GLU A 216 -27.27 7.73 1.95
CA GLU A 216 -27.21 9.15 2.33
C GLU A 216 -25.83 9.69 2.76
N SER A 217 -24.74 8.93 2.65
CA SER A 217 -23.41 9.55 2.59
C SER A 217 -22.39 8.64 1.91
N GLY A 218 -22.05 8.94 0.65
CA GLY A 218 -21.08 8.22 -0.19
C GLY A 218 -19.61 8.40 0.23
N ILE A 219 -19.31 8.38 1.53
CA ILE A 219 -17.93 8.38 2.07
C ILE A 219 -17.79 7.07 2.86
N THR A 220 -17.23 6.03 2.24
CA THR A 220 -16.80 4.86 3.00
C THR A 220 -15.68 5.25 3.93
N TRP A 221 -14.85 6.24 3.54
CA TRP A 221 -13.55 6.46 4.15
C TRP A 221 -13.38 7.40 5.26
N ARG A 222 -14.45 7.85 5.87
CA ARG A 222 -14.35 8.69 7.04
C ARG A 222 -15.61 8.56 7.82
N THR A 223 -15.49 8.26 9.11
CA THR A 223 -16.66 8.17 9.95
C THR A 223 -16.89 9.42 10.79
N GLY A 224 -18.10 9.97 10.80
CA GLY A 224 -18.39 11.27 11.43
C GLY A 224 -18.25 11.34 12.96
N ARG A 225 -17.93 10.23 13.65
CA ARG A 225 -17.92 10.13 15.12
C ARG A 225 -16.55 10.30 15.78
N ILE A 226 -15.58 10.84 15.05
CA ILE A 226 -14.21 10.99 15.55
C ILE A 226 -14.12 12.14 16.54
N VAL A 227 -13.50 11.90 17.69
CA VAL A 227 -13.13 12.98 18.60
C VAL A 227 -11.71 12.78 19.12
N HIS A 228 -10.81 13.70 18.78
CA HIS A 228 -9.50 13.84 19.42
C HIS A 228 -9.62 14.72 20.65
N ARG A 229 -9.17 14.24 21.82
CA ARG A 229 -9.38 14.92 23.11
C ARG A 229 -8.29 15.92 23.50
N SER A 230 -7.10 15.87 22.91
CA SER A 230 -5.95 16.68 23.38
C SER A 230 -5.42 17.67 22.35
N THR A 231 -5.29 17.33 21.07
CA THR A 231 -4.87 18.27 20.01
C THR A 231 -5.27 17.77 18.62
N ASN A 232 -5.85 18.62 17.78
CA ASN A 232 -6.06 18.32 16.37
C ASN A 232 -4.82 18.73 15.55
N GLU A 233 -4.21 17.83 14.79
CA GLU A 233 -2.98 18.09 14.02
C GLU A 233 -3.00 17.45 12.62
N ILE A 234 -2.31 18.12 11.69
CA ILE A 234 -2.06 17.69 10.32
C ILE A 234 -0.54 17.75 10.14
N LEU A 235 0.09 16.60 9.96
CA LEU A 235 1.52 16.54 9.63
C LEU A 235 1.68 15.97 8.23
N ILE A 236 2.47 16.62 7.40
CA ILE A 236 2.73 16.23 6.01
C ILE A 236 4.24 16.04 5.84
N ASP A 237 4.63 14.84 5.45
CA ASP A 237 6.01 14.47 5.16
C ASP A 237 6.17 14.28 3.65
N ILE A 238 6.94 15.17 3.01
CA ILE A 238 7.38 15.02 1.63
C ILE A 238 8.70 14.27 1.64
N ILE A 239 8.73 13.06 1.09
CA ILE A 239 9.92 12.21 1.07
C ILE A 239 10.32 11.98 -0.38
N GLU A 240 11.53 12.39 -0.75
CA GLU A 240 12.04 12.25 -2.11
C GLU A 240 13.30 11.38 -2.15
N THR A 241 13.39 10.62 -3.23
CA THR A 241 14.52 9.79 -3.61
C THR A 241 15.01 10.16 -4.99
N LEU A 242 16.30 10.42 -5.13
CA LEU A 242 16.94 10.73 -6.41
C LEU A 242 17.69 9.50 -6.92
N ASP A 243 17.47 9.18 -8.19
CA ASP A 243 18.37 8.39 -9.00
C ASP A 243 19.03 9.30 -10.02
N ALA A 244 20.37 9.29 -10.10
CA ALA A 244 21.10 10.18 -10.99
C ALA A 244 22.40 9.55 -11.48
N ILE A 245 22.63 9.68 -12.78
CA ILE A 245 23.88 9.30 -13.45
C ILE A 245 24.59 10.57 -13.88
N ILE A 246 25.85 10.71 -13.45
CA ILE A 246 26.68 11.88 -13.71
C ILE A 246 27.96 11.41 -14.41
N ASP A 247 28.34 12.10 -15.48
CA ASP A 247 29.58 11.80 -16.20
C ASP A 247 30.84 12.25 -15.42
N GLN A 248 32.02 11.87 -15.93
CA GLN A 248 33.31 12.25 -15.34
C GLN A 248 33.61 13.76 -15.34
N ARG A 249 32.86 14.56 -16.13
CA ARG A 249 32.98 16.02 -16.21
C ARG A 249 32.02 16.73 -15.25
N GLY A 250 31.12 16.01 -14.60
CA GLY A 250 30.08 16.55 -13.73
C GLY A 250 28.79 16.93 -14.46
N THR A 251 28.63 16.52 -15.72
CA THR A 251 27.39 16.68 -16.50
C THR A 251 26.38 15.62 -16.06
N ILE A 252 25.14 16.03 -15.83
CA ILE A 252 24.05 15.10 -15.51
C ILE A 252 23.62 14.41 -16.81
N ILE A 253 23.73 13.08 -16.85
CA ILE A 253 23.26 12.25 -17.97
C ILE A 253 21.77 11.94 -17.80
N SER A 254 21.39 11.53 -16.59
CA SER A 254 20.00 11.32 -16.19
C SER A 254 19.84 11.70 -14.72
N ALA A 255 18.67 12.23 -14.37
CA ALA A 255 18.28 12.49 -13.00
C ALA A 255 16.76 12.35 -12.91
N GLU A 256 16.30 11.52 -11.98
CA GLU A 256 14.89 11.22 -11.77
C GLU A 256 14.58 11.26 -10.28
N VAL A 257 13.43 11.84 -9.93
CA VAL A 257 13.01 11.94 -8.54
C VAL A 257 11.74 11.14 -8.34
N ASN A 258 11.80 10.17 -7.43
CA ASN A 258 10.63 9.47 -6.94
C ASN A 258 10.25 10.06 -5.59
N GLY A 259 9.05 10.61 -5.50
CA GLY A 259 8.55 11.29 -4.31
C GLY A 259 7.28 10.67 -3.77
N VAL A 260 7.11 10.75 -2.45
CA VAL A 260 5.89 10.37 -1.76
C VAL A 260 5.50 11.48 -0.79
N ILE A 261 4.20 11.68 -0.59
CA ILE A 261 3.64 12.55 0.43
C ILE A 261 2.90 11.67 1.41
N ASP A 262 3.50 11.42 2.56
CA ASP A 262 2.87 10.70 3.66
C ASP A 262 2.26 11.73 4.64
N CYS A 263 1.11 11.41 5.19
CA CYS A 263 0.36 12.28 6.09
C CYS A 263 0.13 11.58 7.44
N CYS A 264 0.24 12.32 8.53
CA CYS A 264 -0.26 11.94 9.85
C CYS A 264 -1.40 12.88 10.23
N ILE A 265 -2.63 12.38 10.21
CA ILE A 265 -3.83 13.18 10.45
C ILE A 265 -4.45 12.80 11.79
N LYS A 266 -4.61 13.78 12.67
CA LYS A 266 -5.32 13.65 13.95
C LYS A 266 -6.38 14.73 14.03
N LEU A 267 -7.56 14.50 13.45
CA LEU A 267 -8.59 15.53 13.27
C LEU A 267 -9.95 15.05 13.77
N SER A 268 -10.75 15.86 14.45
CA SER A 268 -12.11 15.45 14.85
C SER A 268 -13.09 15.60 13.68
N GLY A 269 -14.15 14.78 13.65
CA GLY A 269 -15.23 14.87 12.64
C GLY A 269 -14.84 14.46 11.22
N ASN A 270 -15.43 15.12 10.21
CA ASN A 270 -15.22 14.84 8.78
C ASN A 270 -14.62 16.09 8.08
N PRO A 271 -13.35 16.43 8.36
CA PRO A 271 -12.67 17.58 7.77
C PRO A 271 -12.49 17.37 6.27
N ASP A 272 -12.83 18.39 5.50
CA ASP A 272 -12.53 18.45 4.08
C ASP A 272 -11.26 19.27 3.88
N LEU A 273 -10.18 18.61 3.48
CA LEU A 273 -8.87 19.22 3.32
C LEU A 273 -8.61 19.62 1.88
N THR A 274 -7.97 20.77 1.73
CA THR A 274 -7.46 21.26 0.44
C THR A 274 -5.96 21.53 0.57
N LEU A 275 -5.13 20.79 -0.16
CA LEU A 275 -3.67 20.93 -0.19
C LEU A 275 -3.24 21.46 -1.56
N SER A 276 -2.53 22.58 -1.55
CA SER A 276 -2.01 23.25 -2.74
C SER A 276 -0.49 23.31 -2.70
N PHE A 277 0.14 23.24 -3.87
CA PHE A 277 1.58 23.34 -4.04
C PHE A 277 1.94 24.65 -4.75
N VAL A 278 3.14 25.17 -4.49
CA VAL A 278 3.64 26.35 -5.19
C VAL A 278 3.87 26.04 -6.68
N ASN A 279 4.37 24.84 -6.96
CA ASN A 279 4.75 24.38 -8.30
C ASN A 279 4.11 23.01 -8.59
N PRO A 280 2.76 22.92 -8.69
CA PRO A 280 2.08 21.63 -8.84
C PRO A 280 2.34 20.97 -10.21
N ARG A 281 2.86 21.74 -11.17
CA ARG A 281 3.25 21.25 -12.51
C ARG A 281 4.50 20.36 -12.50
N LEU A 282 5.24 20.31 -11.39
CA LEU A 282 6.38 19.41 -11.25
C LEU A 282 5.96 17.97 -10.91
N LEU A 283 4.70 17.79 -10.51
CA LEU A 283 4.15 16.48 -10.18
C LEU A 283 3.71 15.80 -11.48
N ASP A 284 4.60 14.97 -12.04
CA ASP A 284 4.31 14.07 -13.15
C ASP A 284 3.97 12.67 -12.61
N ASP A 285 3.29 11.84 -13.42
CA ASP A 285 2.92 10.44 -13.12
C ASP A 285 2.48 10.20 -11.67
N VAL A 286 1.44 10.93 -11.25
CA VAL A 286 0.98 10.95 -9.87
C VAL A 286 0.00 9.80 -9.62
N SER A 287 0.27 8.99 -8.60
CA SER A 287 -0.71 8.06 -8.03
C SER A 287 -1.34 8.69 -6.80
N PHE A 288 -2.66 8.63 -6.72
CA PHE A 288 -3.43 9.25 -5.65
C PHE A 288 -3.95 8.21 -4.69
N HIS A 289 -4.03 8.58 -3.42
CA HIS A 289 -4.92 7.89 -2.53
C HIS A 289 -6.37 8.13 -2.99
N PRO A 290 -7.23 7.09 -3.05
CA PRO A 290 -8.69 7.19 -3.14
C PRO A 290 -9.44 8.34 -2.47
N CYS A 291 -8.93 8.89 -1.36
CA CYS A 291 -9.62 10.01 -0.73
C CYS A 291 -9.58 11.30 -1.56
N VAL A 292 -8.69 11.36 -2.56
CA VAL A 292 -8.47 12.51 -3.43
C VAL A 292 -9.53 12.56 -4.53
N ARG A 293 -10.16 13.72 -4.65
CA ARG A 293 -11.12 14.02 -5.72
C ARG A 293 -10.36 14.34 -7.02
N LEU A 294 -10.18 13.33 -7.88
CA LEU A 294 -9.42 13.42 -9.14
C LEU A 294 -9.86 14.60 -10.03
N LYS A 295 -11.17 14.79 -10.23
CA LYS A 295 -11.70 15.89 -11.06
C LYS A 295 -11.22 17.28 -10.64
N LYS A 296 -11.01 17.50 -9.33
CA LYS A 296 -10.52 18.78 -8.81
C LYS A 296 -9.00 18.92 -9.01
N TRP A 297 -8.25 17.83 -8.90
CA TRP A 297 -6.84 17.80 -9.27
C TRP A 297 -6.63 18.09 -10.77
N GLU A 298 -7.46 17.51 -11.64
CA GLU A 298 -7.36 17.67 -13.09
C GLU A 298 -7.62 19.10 -13.55
N SER A 299 -8.60 19.78 -12.94
CA SER A 299 -9.01 21.13 -13.29
C SER A 299 -8.18 22.22 -12.62
N GLU A 300 -7.91 22.07 -11.32
CA GLU A 300 -7.30 23.14 -10.50
C GLU A 300 -5.85 22.84 -10.09
N ARG A 301 -5.37 21.60 -10.28
CA ARG A 301 -4.07 21.12 -9.74
C ARG A 301 -3.95 21.32 -8.23
N VAL A 302 -5.07 21.08 -7.54
CA VAL A 302 -5.20 21.15 -6.08
C VAL A 302 -5.72 19.82 -5.56
N LEU A 303 -5.08 19.29 -4.51
CA LEU A 303 -5.55 18.08 -3.84
C LEU A 303 -6.71 18.44 -2.93
N SER A 304 -7.87 17.83 -3.16
CA SER A 304 -9.04 17.98 -2.30
C SER A 304 -9.53 16.62 -1.85
N PHE A 305 -9.62 16.42 -0.55
CA PHE A 305 -9.85 15.11 0.04
C PHE A 305 -10.39 15.20 1.45
N ILE A 306 -11.15 14.19 1.83
CA ILE A 306 -11.43 13.92 3.25
C ILE A 306 -10.36 12.90 3.67
N PRO A 307 -9.34 13.26 4.49
CA PRO A 307 -8.19 12.40 4.82
C PRO A 307 -8.61 11.12 5.52
N PRO A 308 -7.71 10.10 5.50
CA PRO A 308 -7.55 9.05 6.54
C PRO A 308 -6.84 9.25 7.87
N ASP A 309 -7.21 8.41 8.87
CA ASP A 309 -6.76 8.58 10.26
C ASP A 309 -5.31 8.20 10.31
N GLY A 310 -4.55 9.01 11.02
CA GLY A 310 -3.24 8.64 11.43
C GLY A 310 -2.39 8.64 10.18
N ASN A 311 -1.61 7.58 10.01
CA ASN A 311 -0.58 7.54 9.01
C ASN A 311 -1.11 6.91 7.72
N PHE A 312 -1.08 7.64 6.62
CA PHE A 312 -1.35 7.11 5.29
C PHE A 312 -0.56 7.85 4.22
N ARG A 313 -0.40 7.23 3.05
CA ARG A 313 0.24 7.86 1.89
C ARG A 313 -0.79 8.62 1.07
N LEU A 314 -0.71 9.95 1.01
CA LEU A 314 -1.66 10.75 0.25
C LEU A 314 -1.44 10.67 -1.27
N ILE A 315 -0.19 10.81 -1.71
CA ILE A 315 0.20 10.64 -3.11
C ILE A 315 1.59 10.04 -3.23
N SER A 316 1.85 9.37 -4.35
CA SER A 316 3.20 9.13 -4.89
C SER A 316 3.32 9.83 -6.24
N TYR A 317 4.51 10.31 -6.56
CA TYR A 317 4.77 11.02 -7.81
C TYR A 317 6.16 10.71 -8.33
N HIS A 318 6.32 10.89 -9.63
CA HIS A 318 7.60 10.78 -10.31
C HIS A 318 7.90 12.10 -11.00
N ILE A 319 9.19 12.43 -11.11
CA ILE A 319 9.64 13.61 -11.83
C ILE A 319 10.71 13.14 -12.79
N GLY A 320 10.34 13.15 -14.07
CA GLY A 320 11.19 12.69 -15.15
C GLY A 320 12.37 13.62 -15.43
N SER A 321 13.32 13.09 -16.18
CA SER A 321 14.60 13.73 -16.54
C SER A 321 14.50 15.01 -17.37
N GLN A 322 13.31 15.34 -17.88
CA GLN A 322 13.04 16.60 -18.60
C GLN A 322 13.10 17.82 -17.67
N ASN A 323 12.91 17.62 -16.36
CA ASN A 323 12.99 18.67 -15.37
C ASN A 323 14.44 18.90 -14.92
N ALA A 324 14.88 20.16 -14.91
CA ALA A 324 16.25 20.52 -14.52
C ALA A 324 16.45 20.33 -13.00
N ILE A 325 16.93 19.16 -12.59
CA ILE A 325 17.21 18.83 -11.19
C ILE A 325 18.62 19.29 -10.80
N SER A 326 18.72 20.10 -9.73
CA SER A 326 20.00 20.49 -9.15
C SER A 326 20.54 19.41 -8.23
N ILE A 327 21.67 18.78 -8.60
CA ILE A 327 22.35 17.81 -7.73
C ILE A 327 23.04 18.55 -6.57
N PRO A 328 22.70 18.24 -5.31
CA PRO A 328 23.10 19.06 -4.16
C PRO A 328 24.51 18.72 -3.61
N ILE A 329 25.25 17.88 -4.32
CA ILE A 329 26.59 17.44 -3.95
C ILE A 329 27.43 17.34 -5.22
N TYR A 330 28.73 17.61 -5.12
CA TYR A 330 29.66 17.34 -6.19
C TYR A 330 30.84 16.52 -5.68
N VAL A 331 31.37 15.69 -6.57
CA VAL A 331 32.54 14.86 -6.30
C VAL A 331 33.59 15.20 -7.37
N LYS A 332 34.71 15.76 -6.93
CA LYS A 332 35.88 15.93 -7.77
C LYS A 332 36.79 14.72 -7.59
N HIS A 333 37.10 14.03 -8.69
CA HIS A 333 37.94 12.84 -8.67
C HIS A 333 39.19 13.01 -9.54
N ASN A 334 40.28 12.37 -9.11
CA ASN A 334 41.49 12.16 -9.89
C ASN A 334 42.02 10.77 -9.53
N ILE A 335 41.57 9.78 -10.29
CA ILE A 335 41.95 8.37 -10.14
C ILE A 335 42.81 8.02 -11.35
N GLN A 336 44.02 7.55 -11.09
CA GLN A 336 45.00 7.21 -12.12
C GLN A 336 45.60 5.85 -11.82
N PHE A 337 45.64 4.99 -12.83
CA PHE A 337 46.37 3.73 -12.80
C PHE A 337 47.65 3.90 -13.62
N ARG A 338 48.79 3.42 -13.12
CA ARG A 338 50.10 3.56 -13.78
C ARG A 338 50.73 2.20 -14.00
N GLU A 339 51.49 2.08 -15.08
CA GLU A 339 52.38 0.94 -15.31
C GLU A 339 53.41 0.86 -14.17
N GLY A 340 53.72 -0.35 -13.70
CA GLY A 340 54.56 -0.57 -12.52
C GLY A 340 53.80 -0.81 -11.21
N SER A 341 52.62 -1.44 -11.28
CA SER A 341 51.84 -1.93 -10.13
C SER A 341 51.36 -0.86 -9.13
N SER A 342 51.27 0.42 -9.54
CA SER A 342 50.88 1.53 -8.67
C SER A 342 49.79 2.41 -9.28
N GLY A 343 49.02 3.07 -8.43
CA GLY A 343 48.00 4.04 -8.83
C GLY A 343 47.85 5.14 -7.80
N ARG A 344 47.19 6.24 -8.19
CA ARG A 344 46.88 7.38 -7.34
C ARG A 344 45.36 7.52 -7.23
N PHE A 345 44.87 7.74 -6.02
CA PHE A 345 43.46 7.95 -5.75
C PHE A 345 43.28 9.26 -5.00
N GLU A 346 42.53 10.19 -5.60
CA GLU A 346 42.15 11.44 -4.96
C GLU A 346 40.67 11.72 -5.20
N LEU A 347 39.92 11.89 -4.10
CA LEU A 347 38.55 12.37 -4.12
C LEU A 347 38.43 13.62 -3.25
N THR A 348 37.60 14.56 -3.67
CA THR A 348 37.16 15.70 -2.86
C THR A 348 35.66 15.86 -3.02
N VAL A 349 34.95 15.98 -1.90
CA VAL A 349 33.49 16.03 -1.87
C VAL A 349 33.06 17.35 -1.27
N GLY A 350 32.07 17.99 -1.88
CA GLY A 350 31.56 19.25 -1.37
C GLY A 350 30.08 19.44 -1.64
N PRO A 351 29.42 20.32 -0.86
CA PRO A 351 28.05 20.71 -1.13
C PRO A 351 27.99 21.54 -2.41
N LYS A 352 26.92 21.36 -3.19
CA LYS A 352 26.57 22.18 -4.36
C LYS A 352 25.13 22.60 -4.20
N GLN A 353 24.76 23.87 -4.33
CA GLN A 353 23.34 24.29 -4.37
C GLN A 353 22.45 23.73 -3.23
N THR A 354 23.00 23.51 -2.03
CA THR A 354 22.30 22.94 -0.86
C THR A 354 21.39 23.94 -0.14
N MET A 355 21.27 25.18 -0.63
CA MET A 355 20.47 26.26 -0.03
C MET A 355 20.77 26.47 1.47
N GLY A 356 22.04 26.32 1.87
CA GLY A 356 22.47 26.48 3.27
C GLY A 356 22.25 25.26 4.16
N LYS A 357 21.68 24.16 3.66
CA LYS A 357 21.42 22.94 4.44
C LYS A 357 22.65 22.03 4.48
N THR A 358 22.86 21.40 5.63
CA THR A 358 23.94 20.43 5.87
C THR A 358 23.62 19.10 5.19
N LEU A 359 24.58 18.56 4.42
CA LEU A 359 24.52 17.18 3.95
C LEU A 359 24.80 16.25 5.12
N GLU A 360 23.92 15.28 5.35
CA GLU A 360 24.06 14.29 6.43
C GLU A 360 24.23 12.88 5.87
N ALA A 361 24.76 11.98 6.69
CA ALA A 361 24.99 10.57 6.36
C ALA A 361 25.71 10.37 5.01
N VAL A 362 26.70 11.22 4.72
CA VAL A 362 27.42 11.20 3.44
C VAL A 362 28.39 10.04 3.42
N VAL A 363 28.18 9.11 2.50
CA VAL A 363 29.02 7.92 2.30
C VAL A 363 29.32 7.77 0.82
N ILE A 364 30.59 7.59 0.48
CA ILE A 364 31.02 7.21 -0.88
C ILE A 364 31.39 5.74 -0.88
N GLU A 365 30.86 5.02 -1.84
CA GLU A 365 31.18 3.63 -2.11
C GLU A 365 31.72 3.50 -3.53
N CYS A 366 32.85 2.83 -3.66
CA CYS A 366 33.57 2.70 -4.92
C CYS A 366 33.92 1.23 -5.14
N SER A 367 33.37 0.63 -6.19
CA SER A 367 33.70 -0.73 -6.61
C SER A 367 34.98 -0.71 -7.43
N MET A 368 36.08 -1.15 -6.81
CA MET A 368 37.40 -1.13 -7.43
C MET A 368 37.56 -2.25 -8.48
N PRO A 369 38.38 -2.02 -9.54
CA PRO A 369 38.73 -3.06 -10.50
C PRO A 369 39.37 -4.27 -9.82
N LYS A 370 39.20 -5.46 -10.41
CA LYS A 370 39.75 -6.71 -9.87
C LYS A 370 41.28 -6.70 -9.72
N SER A 371 41.97 -5.92 -10.55
CA SER A 371 43.43 -5.73 -10.50
C SER A 371 43.91 -4.94 -9.28
N VAL A 372 43.03 -4.27 -8.53
CA VAL A 372 43.39 -3.57 -7.30
C VAL A 372 43.54 -4.56 -6.15
N LEU A 373 44.76 -4.67 -5.62
CA LEU A 373 45.09 -5.52 -4.48
C LEU A 373 44.79 -4.82 -3.15
N ASN A 374 45.21 -3.57 -3.02
CA ASN A 374 45.07 -2.79 -1.80
C ASN A 374 44.95 -1.29 -2.08
N CYS A 375 44.38 -0.54 -1.14
CA CYS A 375 44.29 0.91 -1.17
C CYS A 375 44.82 1.48 0.16
N THR A 376 45.89 2.26 0.10
CA THR A 376 46.43 2.99 1.27
C THR A 376 45.99 4.44 1.17
N LEU A 377 44.82 4.74 1.75
CA LEU A 377 44.16 6.04 1.62
C LEU A 377 44.01 6.73 2.98
N THR A 378 44.19 8.04 2.99
CA THR A 378 44.06 8.90 4.17
C THR A 378 42.90 9.87 3.98
N PRO A 379 41.78 9.71 4.70
CA PRO A 379 40.69 10.68 4.71
C PRO A 379 41.06 11.89 5.57
N THR A 380 40.70 13.10 5.13
CA THR A 380 40.77 14.31 5.98
C THR A 380 39.59 14.42 6.94
N GLN A 381 38.50 13.70 6.66
CA GLN A 381 37.31 13.63 7.48
C GLN A 381 36.68 12.25 7.36
N GLY A 382 36.16 11.73 8.48
CA GLY A 382 35.45 10.46 8.50
C GLY A 382 36.37 9.25 8.44
N LYS A 383 35.80 8.08 8.13
CA LYS A 383 36.52 6.80 8.13
C LYS A 383 36.51 6.17 6.73
N CYS A 384 37.67 5.69 6.29
CA CYS A 384 37.83 4.99 5.04
C CYS A 384 38.19 3.52 5.29
N THR A 385 37.53 2.60 4.61
CA THR A 385 37.77 1.15 4.70
C THR A 385 37.76 0.53 3.32
N PHE A 386 38.73 -0.35 3.04
CA PHE A 386 38.78 -1.12 1.80
C PHE A 386 38.66 -2.62 2.12
N ASP A 387 37.71 -3.30 1.49
CA ASP A 387 37.58 -4.76 1.53
C ASP A 387 38.32 -5.35 0.31
N PRO A 388 39.49 -6.00 0.50
CA PRO A 388 40.28 -6.55 -0.60
C PRO A 388 39.65 -7.79 -1.25
N VAL A 389 38.69 -8.44 -0.60
CA VAL A 389 37.97 -9.61 -1.12
C VAL A 389 36.81 -9.14 -1.99
N LYS A 390 35.96 -8.25 -1.47
CA LYS A 390 34.82 -7.71 -2.23
C LYS A 390 35.22 -6.64 -3.24
N LYS A 391 36.44 -6.10 -3.14
CA LYS A 391 36.94 -4.94 -3.91
C LYS A 391 36.07 -3.70 -3.72
N ILE A 392 35.51 -3.52 -2.53
CA ILE A 392 34.66 -2.36 -2.21
C ILE A 392 35.43 -1.42 -1.30
N LEU A 393 35.59 -0.18 -1.75
CA LEU A 393 36.07 0.93 -0.95
C LEU A 393 34.86 1.69 -0.40
N VAL A 394 34.81 1.93 0.90
CA VAL A 394 33.79 2.73 1.56
C VAL A 394 34.46 3.88 2.31
N TRP A 395 34.01 5.10 2.05
CA TRP A 395 34.39 6.30 2.79
C TRP A 395 33.16 6.93 3.43
N ASP A 396 33.05 6.78 4.73
CA ASP A 396 31.98 7.38 5.55
C ASP A 396 32.45 8.74 6.07
N ILE A 397 31.89 9.81 5.53
CA ILE A 397 32.26 11.21 5.82
C ILE A 397 31.43 11.76 6.99
N GLY A 398 30.22 11.24 7.20
CA GLY A 398 29.25 11.75 8.17
C GLY A 398 28.53 13.01 7.67
N LYS A 399 28.89 14.19 8.22
CA LYS A 399 28.18 15.45 7.94
C LYS A 399 29.07 16.44 7.18
N ILE A 400 28.51 17.14 6.20
CA ILE A 400 29.19 18.21 5.44
C ILE A 400 28.34 19.48 5.52
N GLU A 401 28.85 20.50 6.22
CA GLU A 401 28.16 21.77 6.38
C GLU A 401 28.22 22.63 5.11
N SER A 402 27.17 23.43 4.89
CA SER A 402 26.98 24.24 3.69
C SER A 402 27.62 25.65 3.74
N LYS A 403 28.37 26.00 4.78
CA LYS A 403 28.79 27.40 4.98
C LYS A 403 29.91 27.85 4.03
N THR A 404 29.63 28.97 3.35
CA THR A 404 30.56 29.94 2.78
C THR A 404 31.49 30.49 3.86
N GLN A 405 32.66 29.87 4.04
CA GLN A 405 33.83 30.53 4.60
C GLN A 405 35.03 30.07 3.79
N ALA A 406 35.84 31.03 3.35
CA ALA A 406 37.09 30.85 2.62
C ALA A 406 38.18 30.09 3.42
N ALA A 407 37.80 29.24 4.38
CA ALA A 407 38.69 28.52 5.29
C ALA A 407 38.23 27.09 5.67
N ALA A 408 37.02 26.62 5.31
CA ALA A 408 36.62 25.25 5.58
C ALA A 408 37.25 24.29 4.54
N ARG A 409 38.20 23.45 4.95
CA ARG A 409 38.78 22.42 4.07
C ARG A 409 37.71 21.37 3.76
N LEU A 410 37.38 21.21 2.48
CA LEU A 410 36.46 20.19 2.02
C LEU A 410 36.98 18.77 2.37
N PRO A 411 36.08 17.83 2.70
CA PRO A 411 36.44 16.43 2.84
C PRO A 411 37.20 15.95 1.61
N SER A 412 38.37 15.36 1.83
CA SER A 412 39.15 14.74 0.77
C SER A 412 39.71 13.40 1.22
N LEU A 413 39.88 12.50 0.27
CA LEU A 413 40.47 11.18 0.45
C LEU A 413 41.60 11.04 -0.54
N ARG A 414 42.83 10.86 -0.05
CA ARG A 414 44.02 10.80 -0.91
C ARG A 414 44.89 9.62 -0.55
N GLY A 415 45.54 9.03 -1.54
CA GLY A 415 46.55 8.02 -1.29
C GLY A 415 46.88 7.22 -2.53
N ASN A 416 47.45 6.04 -2.29
CA ASN A 416 47.98 5.17 -3.33
C ASN A 416 47.16 3.89 -3.45
N ILE A 417 47.03 3.42 -4.69
CA ILE A 417 46.44 2.13 -5.05
C ILE A 417 47.57 1.18 -5.41
N VAL A 418 47.49 -0.06 -4.93
CA VAL A 418 48.42 -1.14 -5.30
C VAL A 418 47.72 -2.06 -6.29
N LEU A 419 48.33 -2.27 -7.45
CA LEU A 419 47.82 -3.14 -8.51
C LEU A 419 48.54 -4.48 -8.54
N SER A 420 47.88 -5.51 -9.08
CA SER A 420 48.49 -6.81 -9.35
C SER A 420 49.51 -6.71 -10.48
N THR A 421 50.72 -7.21 -10.25
CA THR A 421 51.80 -7.24 -11.24
C THR A 421 51.44 -8.13 -12.44
N GLY A 422 51.72 -7.67 -13.66
CA GLY A 422 51.54 -8.44 -14.90
C GLY A 422 50.10 -8.51 -15.43
N GLN A 423 49.15 -7.80 -14.82
CA GLN A 423 47.80 -7.63 -15.36
C GLN A 423 47.69 -6.33 -16.17
N PRO A 424 46.85 -6.29 -17.21
CA PRO A 424 46.59 -5.05 -17.93
C PRO A 424 45.99 -3.99 -17.01
N LEU A 425 46.26 -2.72 -17.31
CA LEU A 425 45.66 -1.60 -16.59
C LEU A 425 44.13 -1.63 -16.78
N PRO A 426 43.35 -1.21 -15.76
CA PRO A 426 41.92 -1.04 -15.91
C PRO A 426 41.58 -0.14 -17.10
N GLU A 427 40.64 -0.57 -17.94
CA GLU A 427 40.19 0.20 -19.11
C GLU A 427 39.41 1.46 -18.74
N SER A 428 38.86 1.51 -17.53
CA SER A 428 38.08 2.65 -17.04
C SER A 428 38.26 2.87 -15.54
N ASN A 429 37.93 4.09 -15.10
CA ASN A 429 37.86 4.42 -13.68
C ASN A 429 36.63 3.75 -13.03
N PRO A 430 36.73 3.39 -11.74
CA PRO A 430 35.60 2.79 -11.03
C PRO A 430 34.43 3.76 -10.87
N VAL A 431 33.22 3.20 -10.77
CA VAL A 431 32.00 3.96 -10.50
C VAL A 431 31.96 4.37 -9.03
N LEU A 432 31.61 5.63 -8.79
CA LEU A 432 31.43 6.20 -7.45
C LEU A 432 29.94 6.28 -7.12
N ASN A 433 29.50 5.46 -6.17
CA ASN A 433 28.16 5.54 -5.61
C ASN A 433 28.17 6.49 -4.42
N VAL A 434 27.33 7.51 -4.44
CA VAL A 434 27.27 8.52 -3.39
C VAL A 434 25.93 8.40 -2.67
N ARG A 435 25.99 8.17 -1.36
CA ARG A 435 24.81 8.14 -0.49
C ARG A 435 24.82 9.33 0.45
N PHE A 436 23.69 10.01 0.57
CA PHE A 436 23.53 11.13 1.50
C PHE A 436 22.05 11.45 1.74
N THR A 437 21.81 12.25 2.77
CA THR A 437 20.48 12.76 3.12
C THR A 437 20.50 14.27 3.30
N LEU A 438 19.39 14.92 2.93
CA LEU A 438 19.13 16.32 3.22
C LEU A 438 17.79 16.46 3.93
N ASN A 439 17.82 17.09 5.10
CA ASN A 439 16.61 17.39 5.85
C ASN A 439 16.04 18.75 5.43
N GLN A 440 14.71 18.86 5.44
CA GLN A 440 13.95 20.07 5.14
C GLN A 440 14.14 20.60 3.70
N ILE A 441 14.47 19.71 2.77
CA ILE A 441 14.54 20.00 1.32
C ILE A 441 13.77 18.91 0.58
N ALA A 442 13.01 19.33 -0.42
CA ALA A 442 12.60 18.51 -1.55
C ALA A 442 13.49 18.91 -2.73
N ILE A 443 14.26 17.97 -3.26
CA ILE A 443 15.22 18.19 -4.36
C ILE A 443 14.52 18.57 -5.66
N SER A 444 13.26 18.18 -5.83
CA SER A 444 12.42 18.64 -6.94
C SER A 444 12.09 20.14 -6.88
N GLY A 445 12.19 20.75 -5.70
CA GLY A 445 11.68 22.09 -5.44
C GLY A 445 10.17 22.15 -5.18
N ILE A 446 9.48 21.00 -5.07
CA ILE A 446 8.08 20.98 -4.65
C ILE A 446 7.94 21.52 -3.23
N ARG A 447 6.95 22.40 -3.05
CA ARG A 447 6.66 23.01 -1.75
C ARG A 447 5.17 23.12 -1.57
N VAL A 448 4.71 22.73 -0.38
CA VAL A 448 3.35 23.01 0.07
C VAL A 448 3.18 24.52 0.14
N GLN A 449 2.19 25.03 -0.59
CA GLN A 449 1.79 26.43 -0.53
C GLN A 449 0.84 26.65 0.64
N ARG A 450 -0.22 25.84 0.71
CA ARG A 450 -1.26 25.99 1.72
C ARG A 450 -2.00 24.68 1.95
N VAL A 451 -2.40 24.47 3.21
CA VAL A 451 -3.36 23.44 3.62
C VAL A 451 -4.55 24.15 4.24
N ASP A 452 -5.73 23.98 3.67
CA ASP A 452 -6.99 24.50 4.20
C ASP A 452 -7.85 23.36 4.73
N MET A 453 -8.69 23.67 5.73
CA MET A 453 -9.66 22.73 6.29
C MET A 453 -11.03 23.38 6.27
N HIS A 454 -12.01 22.65 5.74
CA HIS A 454 -13.42 23.03 5.64
C HIS A 454 -14.28 22.02 6.40
N GLY A 455 -15.54 22.37 6.67
CA GLY A 455 -16.50 21.52 7.37
C GLY A 455 -16.36 21.49 8.90
N GLU A 456 -15.19 21.81 9.44
CA GLU A 456 -14.90 21.78 10.88
C GLU A 456 -14.49 23.16 11.42
N LYS A 457 -14.96 23.51 12.63
CA LYS A 457 -14.78 24.87 13.21
C LYS A 457 -13.47 25.07 13.99
N TYR A 458 -12.81 24.00 14.40
CA TYR A 458 -11.57 24.09 15.18
C TYR A 458 -10.37 24.42 14.27
N LYS A 459 -9.27 24.91 14.86
CA LYS A 459 -8.02 25.18 14.13
C LYS A 459 -6.99 24.10 14.45
N PRO A 460 -6.64 23.21 13.51
CA PRO A 460 -5.62 22.21 13.75
C PRO A 460 -4.21 22.82 13.68
N PHE A 461 -3.28 22.20 14.39
CA PHE A 461 -1.86 22.39 14.14
C PHE A 461 -1.51 21.84 12.75
N LYS A 462 -0.65 22.55 12.01
CA LYS A 462 -0.22 22.16 10.66
C LYS A 462 1.30 22.13 10.60
N GLY A 463 1.87 20.94 10.40
CA GLY A 463 3.30 20.73 10.21
C GLY A 463 3.58 20.20 8.81
N VAL A 464 4.62 20.73 8.17
CA VAL A 464 5.14 20.19 6.91
C VAL A 464 6.63 19.97 7.08
N LYS A 465 7.10 18.78 6.72
CA LYS A 465 8.51 18.43 6.71
C LYS A 465 8.86 17.82 5.36
N SER A 466 10.03 18.18 4.86
CA SER A 466 10.59 17.58 3.65
C SER A 466 11.85 16.78 4.01
N LEU A 467 12.04 15.65 3.37
CA LEU A 467 13.19 14.78 3.54
C LEU A 467 13.64 14.27 2.18
N PHE A 468 14.94 14.43 1.91
CA PHE A 468 15.58 13.89 0.74
C PHE A 468 16.59 12.81 1.15
N LYS A 469 16.62 11.68 0.41
CA LYS A 469 17.60 10.60 0.58
C LYS A 469 17.97 9.97 -0.77
N THR A 470 19.17 9.42 -0.88
CA THR A 470 19.57 8.56 -2.02
C THR A 470 19.12 7.10 -1.82
N MET A 471 18.97 6.32 -2.89
CA MET A 471 18.61 4.88 -2.84
C MET A 471 19.70 4.01 -2.16
N GLY A 472 19.33 2.88 -1.52
CA GLY A 472 20.27 1.92 -0.90
C GLY A 472 19.73 0.47 -0.86
N LYS A 473 20.62 -0.55 -0.94
CA LYS A 473 20.29 -2.00 -1.03
C LYS A 473 19.99 -2.65 0.37
N ARG A 474 19.02 -3.58 0.48
CA ARG A 474 18.54 -4.26 1.73
C ARG A 474 18.88 -5.77 1.78
N GLY A 475 19.08 -6.38 2.98
CA GLY A 475 19.09 -7.85 3.18
C GLY A 475 19.25 -8.35 4.65
N ARG A 476 18.58 -9.46 5.06
CA ARG A 476 18.73 -10.16 6.37
C ARG A 476 18.35 -11.69 6.33
N LYS A 477 18.83 -12.51 7.29
CA LYS A 477 18.81 -14.02 7.37
C LYS A 477 17.86 -14.65 8.46
N PRO A 478 17.47 -15.96 8.38
CA PRO A 478 16.45 -16.62 9.25
C PRO A 478 16.92 -17.84 10.13
N ILE A 479 16.04 -18.36 11.02
CA ILE A 479 16.20 -19.54 11.96
C ILE A 479 14.87 -20.39 12.06
N LYS A 480 14.92 -21.71 12.34
CA LYS A 480 13.87 -22.80 12.22
C LYS A 480 13.18 -23.31 13.53
N SER A 481 11.97 -23.95 13.45
CA SER A 481 11.50 -25.14 14.26
C SER A 481 10.10 -25.76 13.85
N ASP A 482 9.74 -26.96 14.40
CA ASP A 482 8.94 -28.14 13.90
C ASP A 482 7.37 -28.23 13.99
N SER A 483 6.76 -29.19 13.25
CA SER A 483 5.41 -29.12 12.63
C SER A 483 4.28 -30.13 12.99
N ASN A 484 4.50 -31.24 13.70
CA ASN A 484 3.53 -32.37 13.61
C ASN A 484 2.27 -32.33 14.51
N THR A 485 2.21 -31.53 15.57
CA THR A 485 1.04 -31.50 16.49
C THR A 485 -0.06 -30.51 16.07
N ARG A 486 0.17 -29.70 15.02
CA ARG A 486 -0.75 -28.64 14.57
C ARG A 486 -1.77 -29.08 13.53
N LEU A 487 -1.47 -30.12 12.76
CA LEU A 487 -2.35 -30.59 11.67
C LEU A 487 -3.70 -31.13 12.18
N GLU A 488 -3.72 -31.76 13.35
CA GLU A 488 -4.94 -32.33 13.94
C GLU A 488 -5.93 -31.22 14.36
N LYS A 489 -5.43 -30.15 15.01
CA LYS A 489 -6.23 -29.02 15.52
C LYS A 489 -6.80 -28.13 14.39
N SER A 490 -6.12 -28.11 13.25
CA SER A 490 -6.54 -27.42 12.02
C SER A 490 -7.82 -28.01 11.44
N ARG A 491 -7.94 -29.35 11.39
CA ARG A 491 -9.07 -30.06 10.77
C ARG A 491 -10.38 -29.88 11.54
N GLU A 492 -10.29 -29.76 12.86
CA GLU A 492 -11.44 -29.55 13.75
C GLU A 492 -11.98 -28.11 13.66
N SER A 493 -11.08 -27.12 13.64
CA SER A 493 -11.43 -25.70 13.50
C SER A 493 -12.13 -25.41 12.16
N ALA A 494 -11.68 -26.04 11.06
CA ALA A 494 -12.28 -25.91 9.74
C ALA A 494 -13.69 -26.55 9.63
N ARG A 495 -14.04 -27.52 10.48
CA ARG A 495 -15.40 -28.07 10.56
C ARG A 495 -16.33 -27.11 11.31
N GLN A 496 -15.83 -26.51 12.40
CA GLN A 496 -16.59 -25.54 13.18
C GLN A 496 -16.87 -24.24 12.40
N CYS A 497 -15.92 -23.77 11.58
CA CYS A 497 -16.13 -22.62 10.70
C CYS A 497 -17.26 -22.86 9.68
N ARG A 498 -17.26 -24.04 9.03
CA ARG A 498 -18.31 -24.42 8.07
C ARG A 498 -19.70 -24.54 8.70
N HIS A 499 -19.77 -25.09 9.92
CA HIS A 499 -21.04 -25.20 10.66
C HIS A 499 -21.62 -23.82 11.00
N ARG A 500 -20.78 -22.87 11.43
CA ARG A 500 -21.20 -21.48 11.71
C ARG A 500 -21.65 -20.73 10.46
N LYS A 501 -20.97 -20.94 9.32
CA LYS A 501 -21.36 -20.33 8.03
C LYS A 501 -22.74 -20.84 7.58
N LYS A 502 -23.04 -22.13 7.78
CA LYS A 502 -24.37 -22.71 7.49
C LYS A 502 -25.49 -22.08 8.35
N LEU A 503 -25.29 -22.02 9.66
CA LEU A 503 -26.25 -21.39 10.59
C LEU A 503 -26.49 -19.91 10.27
N ARG A 504 -25.46 -19.20 9.81
CA ARG A 504 -25.58 -17.79 9.41
C ARG A 504 -26.42 -17.61 8.14
N TYR A 505 -26.34 -18.55 7.19
CA TYR A 505 -27.17 -18.51 5.98
C TYR A 505 -28.63 -18.86 6.27
N GLU A 506 -28.88 -19.87 7.13
CA GLU A 506 -30.25 -20.22 7.56
C GLU A 506 -30.94 -19.03 8.25
N TYR A 507 -30.23 -18.30 9.11
CA TYR A 507 -30.75 -17.09 9.77
C TYR A 507 -30.97 -15.92 8.80
N LEU A 508 -30.10 -15.76 7.79
CA LEU A 508 -30.26 -14.74 6.75
C LEU A 508 -31.46 -15.02 5.85
N GLU A 509 -31.73 -16.28 5.49
CA GLU A 509 -32.93 -16.66 4.74
C GLU A 509 -34.21 -16.36 5.51
N GLU A 510 -34.24 -16.64 6.82
CA GLU A 510 -35.38 -16.33 7.69
C GLU A 510 -35.66 -14.82 7.74
N LEU A 511 -34.61 -14.00 7.91
CA LEU A 511 -34.71 -12.53 7.91
C LEU A 511 -35.15 -11.95 6.57
N VAL A 512 -34.67 -12.48 5.45
CA VAL A 512 -35.09 -12.06 4.10
C VAL A 512 -36.57 -12.38 3.91
N THR A 513 -37.00 -13.59 4.30
CA THR A 513 -38.39 -14.03 4.20
C THR A 513 -39.33 -13.12 4.99
N ASP A 514 -38.95 -12.71 6.19
CA ASP A 514 -39.79 -11.81 7.00
C ASP A 514 -39.83 -10.38 6.45
N ARG A 515 -38.73 -9.90 5.86
CA ARG A 515 -38.71 -8.60 5.17
C ARG A 515 -39.55 -8.62 3.89
N GLU A 516 -39.55 -9.71 3.14
CA GLU A 516 -40.42 -9.89 1.98
C GLU A 516 -41.90 -9.88 2.37
N LYS A 517 -42.29 -10.54 3.47
CA LYS A 517 -43.66 -10.47 4.01
C LYS A 517 -44.06 -9.03 4.37
N ALA A 518 -43.18 -8.27 5.01
CA ALA A 518 -43.45 -6.87 5.36
C ALA A 518 -43.61 -5.97 4.12
N ILE A 519 -42.81 -6.20 3.07
CA ILE A 519 -42.95 -5.49 1.79
C ILE A 519 -44.30 -5.80 1.12
N VAL A 520 -44.73 -7.07 1.14
CA VAL A 520 -46.03 -7.46 0.59
C VAL A 520 -47.19 -6.79 1.35
N GLN A 521 -47.10 -6.70 2.68
CA GLN A 521 -48.10 -5.98 3.49
C GLN A 521 -48.15 -4.49 3.14
N LEU A 522 -46.99 -3.83 3.00
CA LEU A 522 -46.92 -2.42 2.61
C LEU A 522 -47.46 -2.17 1.20
N GLN A 523 -47.24 -3.10 0.27
CA GLN A 523 -47.80 -3.02 -1.08
C GLN A 523 -49.34 -3.13 -1.07
N GLN A 524 -49.90 -4.02 -0.24
CA GLN A 524 -51.35 -4.14 -0.07
C GLN A 524 -51.95 -2.84 0.49
N GLU A 525 -51.31 -2.23 1.48
CA GLU A 525 -51.79 -0.98 2.07
C GLU A 525 -51.68 0.20 1.10
N LEU A 526 -50.60 0.26 0.31
CA LEU A 526 -50.43 1.27 -0.74
C LEU A 526 -51.54 1.18 -1.80
N GLU A 527 -51.91 -0.03 -2.24
CA GLU A 527 -52.95 -0.21 -3.24
C GLU A 527 -54.35 0.10 -2.67
N ARG A 528 -54.59 -0.19 -1.39
CA ARG A 528 -55.79 0.25 -0.67
C ARG A 528 -55.90 1.77 -0.67
N LEU A 529 -54.84 2.48 -0.27
CA LEU A 529 -54.79 3.94 -0.26
C LEU A 529 -54.98 4.53 -1.65
N ARG A 530 -54.38 3.93 -2.68
CA ARG A 530 -54.56 4.34 -4.07
C ARG A 530 -56.02 4.24 -4.51
N THR A 531 -56.72 3.17 -4.11
CA THR A 531 -58.14 2.97 -4.39
C THR A 531 -59.01 4.05 -3.72
N ILE A 532 -58.68 4.41 -2.47
CA ILE A 532 -59.35 5.48 -1.73
C ILE A 532 -59.15 6.84 -2.44
N CYS A 533 -57.92 7.15 -2.85
CA CYS A 533 -57.63 8.38 -3.60
C CYS A 533 -58.39 8.44 -4.93
N GLN A 534 -58.40 7.36 -5.70
CA GLN A 534 -59.15 7.29 -6.97
C GLN A 534 -60.66 7.48 -6.79
N TYR A 535 -61.23 6.93 -5.71
CA TYR A 535 -62.64 7.13 -5.39
C TYR A 535 -62.95 8.57 -4.97
N LEU A 536 -62.07 9.19 -4.17
CA LEU A 536 -62.17 10.59 -3.76
C LEU A 536 -62.11 11.55 -4.96
N ASP A 537 -61.23 11.27 -5.92
CA ASP A 537 -61.07 12.05 -7.15
C ASP A 537 -62.31 11.96 -8.07
N GLN A 538 -63.05 10.85 -8.04
CA GLN A 538 -64.19 10.59 -8.92
C GLN A 538 -65.55 11.01 -8.35
N ASN A 539 -65.77 10.86 -7.04
CA ASN A 539 -67.13 10.94 -6.45
C ASN A 539 -67.32 12.04 -5.38
N GLY A 540 -66.26 12.74 -4.98
CA GLY A 540 -66.31 13.66 -3.84
C GLY A 540 -66.51 12.95 -2.49
N THR A 541 -66.32 13.66 -1.38
CA THR A 541 -66.30 13.05 -0.03
C THR A 541 -67.69 12.61 0.45
N ASN A 542 -67.88 11.30 0.63
CA ASN A 542 -69.05 10.72 1.32
C ASN A 542 -68.78 10.54 2.83
N ASN A 543 -69.83 10.37 3.63
CA ASN A 543 -69.79 10.28 5.10
C ASN A 543 -68.97 9.09 5.63
N GLU A 544 -68.84 8.00 4.89
CA GLU A 544 -68.06 6.82 5.28
C GLU A 544 -66.54 7.10 5.28
N ILE A 545 -66.04 7.79 4.25
CA ILE A 545 -64.62 8.17 4.18
C ILE A 545 -64.27 9.21 5.25
N ARG A 546 -65.23 10.06 5.63
CA ARG A 546 -65.07 10.99 6.76
C ARG A 546 -64.96 10.26 8.11
N GLN A 547 -65.63 9.12 8.28
CA GLN A 547 -65.51 8.29 9.49
C GLN A 547 -64.17 7.54 9.53
N GLU A 548 -63.68 7.01 8.40
CA GLU A 548 -62.34 6.39 8.34
C GLU A 548 -61.23 7.43 8.57
N LEU A 549 -61.28 8.59 7.92
CA LEU A 549 -60.30 9.67 8.15
C LEU A 549 -60.34 10.22 9.58
N ALA A 550 -61.49 10.17 10.26
CA ALA A 550 -61.60 10.54 11.67
C ALA A 550 -60.89 9.56 12.61
N GLN A 551 -60.82 8.27 12.27
CA GLN A 551 -60.06 7.28 13.04
C GLN A 551 -58.54 7.50 12.90
N TRP A 552 -58.09 8.00 11.76
CA TRP A 552 -56.66 8.24 11.49
C TRP A 552 -56.14 9.53 12.13
N LYS A 553 -57.04 10.41 12.56
CA LYS A 553 -56.68 11.66 13.27
C LYS A 553 -56.06 11.40 14.64
N ASP A 554 -56.44 10.29 15.27
CA ASP A 554 -56.00 9.90 16.61
C ASP A 554 -54.91 8.80 16.57
N ASP A 555 -54.46 8.39 15.37
CA ASP A 555 -53.40 7.40 15.21
C ASP A 555 -52.03 8.03 15.54
N PRO A 556 -51.30 7.50 16.55
CA PRO A 556 -50.02 8.05 16.99
C PRO A 556 -48.94 8.06 15.89
N ASP A 557 -49.00 7.15 14.91
CA ASP A 557 -48.04 7.10 13.81
C ASP A 557 -48.33 8.20 12.78
N VAL A 558 -49.61 8.51 12.54
CA VAL A 558 -50.03 9.63 11.67
C VAL A 558 -49.70 10.97 12.32
N ILE A 559 -49.91 11.11 13.63
CA ILE A 559 -49.56 12.31 14.39
C ILE A 559 -48.04 12.57 14.38
N ASN A 560 -47.21 11.53 14.44
CA ASN A 560 -45.76 11.65 14.36
C ASN A 560 -45.27 11.98 12.94
N LEU A 561 -46.00 11.59 11.89
CA LEU A 561 -45.65 11.91 10.51
C LEU A 561 -45.98 13.36 10.13
N MET A 562 -46.95 13.98 10.81
CA MET A 562 -47.36 15.38 10.59
C MET A 562 -46.56 16.41 11.41
N LYS A 563 -45.78 15.97 12.40
CA LYS A 563 -44.84 16.81 13.18
C LYS A 563 -43.47 16.81 12.54
#